data_AF-A0A8J3MXF6-F1
#
_entry.id   AF-A0A8J3MXF6-F1
#
_cell.length_a   1.000
_cell.length_b   1.000
_cell.length_c   1.000
_cell.angle_alpha   90.00
_cell.angle_beta   90.00
_cell.angle_gamma   90.00
#
_symmetry.space_group_name_H-M   'P 1'
#
loop_
_entity.id
_entity.type
_entity.pdbx_description
1 polymer ?
#
loop_
_entity_poly.entity_id
_entity_poly.type
_entity_poly.pdbx_seq_one_letter_code
_entity_poly.pdbx_strand_id
1 'polypeptide(L)'
;MLSRCDDWVKFERKGLDEALAYVRPGDTLVVWKLDHLGRSLKDLIKTLDFLQERGVDFISLTEKIDTTTPGSKLIFHLMGALAEFERDLIRERTNAGLAAARARGRQAAKNV
;
A
#
# COMPACT_ATOMS: atom_id res chain seq x y z
N MET A 1 -11.35 -2.64 22.63
CA MET A 1 -11.49 -1.67 21.52
C MET A 1 -10.42 -1.99 20.48
N LEU A 2 -10.57 -3.13 19.81
CA LEU A 2 -9.70 -3.63 18.73
C LEU A 2 -10.64 -3.98 17.59
N SER A 3 -11.01 -2.97 16.82
CA SER A 3 -11.98 -3.12 15.74
C SER A 3 -11.49 -2.25 14.59
N ARG A 4 -10.72 -2.89 13.68
CA ARG A 4 -10.43 -2.52 12.27
C ARG A 4 -9.14 -3.16 11.74
N CYS A 5 -8.84 -4.41 12.13
CA CYS A 5 -7.78 -5.19 11.46
C CYS A 5 -8.31 -6.04 10.28
N ASP A 6 -9.61 -6.03 9.98
CA ASP A 6 -10.20 -7.02 9.08
C ASP A 6 -10.19 -6.66 7.58
N ASP A 7 -9.58 -5.54 7.19
CA ASP A 7 -9.54 -5.07 5.80
C ASP A 7 -8.26 -5.45 5.03
N TRP A 8 -7.40 -6.33 5.57
CA TRP A 8 -6.23 -6.84 4.85
C TRP A 8 -6.66 -7.93 3.85
N VAL A 9 -6.52 -7.64 2.56
CA VAL A 9 -6.84 -8.54 1.46
C VAL A 9 -5.96 -9.81 1.51
N LYS A 10 -6.52 -10.92 1.99
CA LYS A 10 -6.30 -12.35 1.63
C LYS A 10 -4.89 -12.81 1.21
N PHE A 11 -3.83 -12.42 1.92
CA PHE A 11 -2.58 -13.19 1.94
C PHE A 11 -2.05 -13.20 3.37
N GLU A 12 -2.08 -14.36 4.03
CA GLU A 12 -1.45 -14.53 5.35
C GLU A 12 0.04 -14.20 5.25
N ARG A 13 0.47 -13.14 5.91
CA ARG A 13 1.88 -12.77 6.03
C ARG A 13 2.28 -12.87 7.49
N LYS A 14 2.23 -14.10 8.02
CA LYS A 14 2.49 -14.38 9.44
C LYS A 14 3.70 -13.62 10.00
N GLY A 15 4.83 -13.60 9.29
CA GLY A 15 6.02 -12.88 9.75
C GLY A 15 5.84 -11.35 9.85
N LEU A 16 5.11 -10.73 8.92
CA LEU A 16 4.79 -9.30 9.00
C LEU A 16 3.76 -9.05 10.11
N ASP A 17 2.73 -9.88 10.20
CA ASP A 17 1.68 -9.75 11.21
C ASP A 17 2.26 -9.88 12.64
N GLU A 18 3.17 -10.84 12.84
CA GLU A 18 3.92 -11.03 14.10
C GLU A 18 4.83 -9.83 14.40
N ALA A 19 5.55 -9.31 13.40
CA ALA A 19 6.39 -8.13 13.56
C ALA A 19 5.55 -6.90 13.95
N LEU A 20 4.43 -6.67 13.26
CA LEU A 20 3.51 -5.57 13.56
C LEU A 20 2.85 -5.72 14.93
N ALA A 21 2.59 -6.95 15.40
CA ALA A 21 2.11 -7.20 16.75
C ALA A 21 3.18 -6.94 17.82
N TYR A 22 4.45 -7.19 17.50
CA TYR A 22 5.58 -7.08 18.44
C TYR A 22 6.08 -5.65 18.66
N VAL A 23 6.12 -4.82 17.60
CA VAL A 23 6.70 -3.45 17.67
C VAL A 23 6.00 -2.53 18.67
N ARG A 24 6.79 -1.67 19.32
CA ARG A 24 6.37 -0.74 20.37
C ARG A 24 6.73 0.71 20.01
N PRO A 25 6.07 1.72 20.60
CA PRO A 25 6.43 3.11 20.40
C PRO A 25 7.92 3.35 20.67
N GLY A 26 8.61 4.03 19.76
CA GLY A 26 10.06 4.25 19.78
C GLY A 26 10.89 3.18 19.06
N ASP A 27 10.29 2.06 18.66
CA ASP A 27 10.97 1.08 17.82
C ASP A 27 11.08 1.57 16.37
N THR A 28 11.95 0.92 15.60
CA THR A 28 12.06 1.08 14.15
C THR A 28 11.84 -0.26 13.47
N LEU A 29 10.82 -0.35 12.60
CA LEU A 29 10.64 -1.50 11.73
C LEU A 29 11.57 -1.37 10.53
N VAL A 30 12.55 -2.26 10.43
CA VAL A 30 13.51 -2.30 9.32
C VAL A 30 13.16 -3.45 8.38
N VAL A 31 13.05 -3.16 7.08
CA VAL A 31 12.85 -4.17 6.04
C VAL A 31 13.94 -4.09 4.98
N TRP A 32 14.22 -5.21 4.33
CA TRP A 32 15.18 -5.25 3.23
C TRP A 32 14.69 -4.44 2.02
N LYS A 33 13.45 -4.74 1.58
CA LYS A 33 12.75 -4.18 0.42
C LYS A 33 11.30 -3.84 0.74
N LEU A 34 10.70 -2.91 -0.01
CA LEU A 34 9.30 -2.50 0.19
C LEU A 34 8.26 -3.58 -0.16
N ASP A 35 8.60 -4.51 -1.05
CA ASP A 35 7.74 -5.63 -1.45
C ASP A 35 7.41 -6.61 -0.30
N HIS A 36 8.19 -6.57 0.79
CA HIS A 36 7.89 -7.27 2.04
C HIS A 36 6.68 -6.69 2.79
N LEU A 37 6.32 -5.43 2.55
CA LEU A 37 5.21 -4.74 3.22
C LEU A 37 3.90 -4.74 2.42
N GLY A 38 3.95 -4.92 1.10
CA GLY A 38 2.76 -4.72 0.27
C GLY A 38 2.95 -5.20 -1.15
N ARG A 39 1.84 -5.58 -1.81
CA ARG A 39 1.85 -5.79 -3.27
C ARG A 39 1.40 -4.55 -4.03
N SER A 40 0.97 -3.52 -3.31
CA SER A 40 0.54 -2.25 -3.87
C SER A 40 1.04 -1.11 -3.00
N LEU A 41 1.21 0.07 -3.61
CA LEU A 41 1.57 1.27 -2.87
C LEU A 41 0.53 1.61 -1.80
N LYS A 42 -0.75 1.32 -2.05
CA LYS A 42 -1.83 1.47 -1.07
C LYS A 42 -1.59 0.66 0.20
N ASP A 43 -1.14 -0.60 0.08
CA ASP A 43 -0.84 -1.45 1.23
C ASP A 43 0.36 -0.89 2.02
N LEU A 44 1.35 -0.38 1.30
CA LEU A 44 2.52 0.25 1.90
C LEU A 44 2.13 1.50 2.69
N ILE A 45 1.36 2.42 2.10
CA ILE A 45 0.88 3.64 2.78
C ILE A 45 0.13 3.29 4.06
N LYS A 46 -0.84 2.36 3.98
CA LYS A 46 -1.60 1.91 5.15
C LYS A 46 -0.70 1.38 6.26
N THR A 47 0.34 0.62 5.90
CA THR A 47 1.26 0.05 6.88
C THR A 47 2.11 1.14 7.54
N LEU A 48 2.60 2.10 6.75
CA LEU A 48 3.40 3.21 7.31
C LEU A 48 2.57 4.15 8.16
N ASP A 49 1.33 4.46 7.77
CA ASP A 49 0.40 5.26 8.59
C ASP A 49 0.13 4.56 9.93
N PHE A 50 -0.09 3.25 9.91
CA PHE A 50 -0.27 2.44 11.13
C PHE A 50 0.95 2.47 12.05
N LEU A 51 2.16 2.37 11.50
CA LEU A 51 3.40 2.47 12.28
C LEU A 51 3.57 3.87 12.86
N GLN A 52 3.32 4.90 12.05
CA GLN A 52 3.40 6.30 12.48
C GLN A 52 2.42 6.61 13.62
N GLU A 53 1.17 6.16 13.52
CA GLU A 53 0.15 6.34 14.58
C GLU A 53 0.56 5.66 15.90
N ARG A 54 1.39 4.61 15.84
CA ARG A 54 1.95 3.92 17.00
C ARG A 54 3.30 4.50 17.47
N GLY A 55 3.79 5.57 16.85
CA GLY A 55 5.10 6.13 17.16
C GLY A 55 6.26 5.18 16.82
N VAL A 56 6.08 4.33 15.81
CA VAL A 56 7.10 3.41 15.30
C VAL A 56 7.67 3.98 14.02
N ASP A 57 8.99 4.04 13.93
CA ASP A 57 9.68 4.49 12.73
C ASP A 57 9.81 3.35 11.71
N PHE A 58 10.10 3.69 10.46
CA PHE A 58 10.25 2.71 9.38
C PHE A 58 11.45 3.02 8.49
N ILE A 59 12.22 1.97 8.18
CA ILE A 59 13.37 2.04 7.27
C ILE A 59 13.31 0.88 6.27
N SER A 60 13.49 1.20 5.00
CA SER A 60 13.79 0.25 3.92
C SER A 60 15.27 0.37 3.52
N LEU A 61 15.97 -0.75 3.48
CA LEU A 61 17.42 -0.74 3.22
C LEU A 61 17.74 -0.52 1.75
N THR A 62 16.98 -1.12 0.83
CA THR A 62 17.30 -1.03 -0.61
C THR A 62 16.78 0.25 -1.28
N GLU A 63 15.61 0.74 -0.88
CA GLU A 63 14.98 1.92 -1.46
C GLU A 63 15.43 3.21 -0.78
N LYS A 64 16.23 3.10 0.30
CA LYS A 64 16.69 4.22 1.14
C LYS A 64 15.54 5.11 1.62
N ILE A 65 14.35 4.54 1.77
CA ILE A 65 13.23 5.22 2.42
C ILE A 65 13.43 5.06 3.91
N ASP A 66 13.56 6.18 4.59
CA ASP A 66 13.66 6.30 6.03
C ASP A 66 12.59 7.28 6.46
N THR A 67 11.52 6.86 7.13
CA THR A 67 10.44 7.78 7.53
C THR A 67 10.72 8.51 8.84
N THR A 68 11.92 8.41 9.41
CA THR A 68 12.29 9.12 10.66
C THR A 68 12.39 10.63 10.45
N THR A 69 12.56 11.10 9.19
CA THR A 69 12.67 12.53 8.88
C THR A 69 11.37 13.11 8.30
N PRO A 70 11.03 14.38 8.59
CA PRO A 70 9.87 15.03 7.98
C PRO A 70 9.91 15.09 6.45
N GLY A 71 11.09 15.24 5.85
CA GLY A 71 11.25 15.36 4.40
C GLY A 71 10.95 14.05 3.66
N SER A 72 11.43 12.93 4.19
CA SER A 72 11.15 11.60 3.63
C SER A 72 9.69 11.17 3.82
N LYS A 73 9.03 11.57 4.93
CA LYS A 73 7.56 11.40 5.09
C LYS A 73 6.78 12.13 4.00
N LEU A 74 7.15 13.36 3.67
CA LEU A 74 6.50 14.13 2.59
C LEU A 74 6.65 13.44 1.24
N ILE A 75 7.87 13.02 0.89
CA ILE A 75 8.15 12.33 -0.37
C ILE A 75 7.32 11.04 -0.45
N PHE A 76 7.23 10.30 0.65
CA PHE A 76 6.42 9.09 0.72
C PHE A 76 4.94 9.36 0.44
N HIS A 77 4.33 10.36 1.08
CA HIS A 77 2.94 10.72 0.82
C HIS A 77 2.71 11.20 -0.62
N LEU A 78 3.64 11.95 -1.19
CA LEU A 78 3.58 12.38 -2.59
C LEU A 78 3.60 11.19 -3.55
N MET A 79 4.49 10.22 -3.32
CA MET A 79 4.52 8.98 -4.09
C MET A 79 3.20 8.23 -3.97
N GLY A 80 2.63 8.20 -2.75
CA GLY A 80 1.33 7.62 -2.48
C GLY A 80 0.21 8.22 -3.33
N ALA A 81 0.09 9.55 -3.33
CA ALA A 81 -0.87 10.29 -4.14
C ALA A 81 -0.67 10.05 -5.64
N LEU A 82 0.59 9.96 -6.09
CA LEU A 82 0.90 9.70 -7.49
C LEU A 82 0.43 8.31 -7.94
N ALA A 83 0.62 7.26 -7.14
CA ALA A 83 0.15 5.93 -7.56
C ALA A 83 -1.38 5.78 -7.50
N GLU A 84 -2.07 6.51 -6.63
CA GLU A 84 -3.53 6.59 -6.69
C GLU A 84 -3.98 7.24 -8.00
N PHE A 85 -3.36 8.36 -8.37
CA PHE A 85 -3.62 9.02 -9.64
C PHE A 85 -3.37 8.10 -10.85
N GLU A 86 -2.25 7.39 -10.89
CA GLU A 86 -1.96 6.41 -11.96
C GLU A 86 -3.01 5.29 -12.04
N ARG A 87 -3.45 4.78 -10.88
CA ARG A 87 -4.48 3.74 -10.81
C ARG A 87 -5.81 4.24 -11.37
N ASP A 88 -6.17 5.48 -11.08
CA ASP A 88 -7.41 6.07 -11.57
C ASP A 88 -7.36 6.32 -13.08
N LEU A 89 -6.22 6.77 -13.61
CA LEU A 89 -6.00 6.86 -15.06
C LEU A 89 -6.14 5.50 -15.77
N ILE A 90 -5.60 4.42 -15.18
CA ILE A 90 -5.74 3.06 -15.73
C ILE A 90 -7.22 2.63 -15.74
N ARG A 91 -7.96 2.91 -14.66
CA ARG A 91 -9.39 2.61 -14.57
C ARG A 91 -10.20 3.37 -15.61
N GLU A 92 -9.94 4.66 -15.75
CA GLU A 92 -10.62 5.52 -16.72
C GLU A 92 -10.43 4.98 -18.14
N ARG A 93 -9.18 4.68 -18.51
CA ARG A 93 -8.85 4.08 -19.82
C ARG A 93 -9.53 2.72 -20.03
N THR A 94 -9.55 1.88 -19.01
CA THR A 94 -10.20 0.57 -19.06
C THR A 94 -11.71 0.72 -19.29
N ASN A 95 -12.36 1.63 -18.57
CA ASN A 95 -13.79 1.90 -18.69
C ASN A 95 -14.14 2.46 -20.07
N ALA A 96 -13.33 3.38 -20.61
CA ALA A 96 -13.50 3.89 -21.97
C ALA A 96 -13.38 2.76 -23.02
N GLY A 97 -12.38 1.87 -22.87
CA GLY A 97 -12.22 0.70 -23.72
C GLY A 97 -13.40 -0.27 -23.65
N LEU A 98 -13.92 -0.53 -22.44
CA LEU A 98 -15.10 -1.36 -22.20
C LEU A 98 -16.36 -0.76 -22.84
N ALA A 99 -16.56 0.56 -22.72
CA ALA A 99 -17.69 1.25 -23.34
C ALA A 99 -17.63 1.12 -24.88
N ALA A 100 -16.47 1.34 -25.49
CA ALA A 100 -16.27 1.17 -26.92
C ALA A 100 -16.44 -0.29 -27.38
N ALA A 101 -16.02 -1.27 -26.58
CA ALA A 101 -16.23 -2.69 -26.87
C ALA A 101 -17.73 -3.07 -26.83
N ARG A 102 -18.47 -2.59 -25.82
CA ARG A 102 -19.93 -2.77 -25.69
C ARG A 102 -20.68 -2.16 -26.87
N ALA A 103 -20.31 -0.95 -27.30
CA ALA A 103 -20.90 -0.30 -28.48
C ALA A 103 -20.70 -1.11 -29.77
N ARG A 104 -19.62 -1.91 -29.85
CA ARG A 104 -19.34 -2.84 -30.97
C ARG A 104 -19.93 -4.24 -30.76
N GLY A 105 -20.81 -4.43 -29.78
CA GLY A 105 -21.46 -5.72 -29.49
C GLY A 105 -20.56 -6.77 -28.84
N ARG A 106 -19.34 -6.41 -28.39
CA ARG A 106 -18.43 -7.34 -27.71
C ARG A 106 -18.69 -7.29 -26.20
N GLN A 107 -18.99 -8.44 -25.59
CA GLN A 107 -19.11 -8.57 -24.14
C GLN A 107 -17.72 -8.77 -23.51
N ALA A 108 -17.46 -8.10 -22.39
CA ALA A 108 -16.26 -8.35 -21.60
C ALA A 108 -16.34 -9.74 -20.96
N ALA A 109 -15.24 -10.51 -21.02
CA ALA A 109 -15.14 -11.77 -20.31
C ALA A 109 -15.27 -11.51 -18.80
N LYS A 110 -16.28 -12.10 -18.16
CA LYS A 110 -16.37 -12.12 -16.70
C LYS A 110 -15.41 -13.20 -16.21
N ASN A 111 -14.24 -12.81 -15.72
CA ASN A 111 -13.47 -13.70 -14.85
C ASN A 111 -14.17 -13.67 -13.48
N VAL A 112 -14.86 -14.77 -13.18
CA VAL A 112 -15.43 -15.09 -11.86
C VAL A 112 -14.28 -15.49 -10.93
#